data_AF-A0A937B9N6-F1
#
_entry.id   AF-A0A937B9N6-F1
#
_cell.length_a   1.000
_cell.length_b   1.000
_cell.length_c   1.000
_cell.angle_alpha   90.00
_cell.angle_beta   90.00
_cell.angle_gamma   90.00
#
_symmetry.space_group_name_H-M   'P 1'
#
loop_
_entity.id
_entity.type
_entity.pdbx_description
1 polymer ?
#
loop_
_entity_poly.entity_id
_entity_poly.type
_entity_poly.pdbx_seq_one_letter_code
_entity_poly.pdbx_strand_id
1 'polypeptide(L)'
;MGKFWVLVLFLSLWFADDLMATHNRAGEITVRQTGDLTVEVTVTTYTKTSSTQADRDSVEVFWGDGSSEYVFRINGEGEPLSNNRKLNYYVASHTYPGRATYTISMMDPNRNGGIINVNPPNSEGVPFYLEATYTFLNPQFQGYNNTAILLQPPIDFACVGKRYIHNPSAYDEDGDSLAFEFIVPLQDSGLNVPNYRFPQQVEPGPDNIMTLDPIKGDIVWISPQLAGEYNIAFLVKEYRGGVLISSFVRDMQILVLVCDNSPPEIEAIEEVCLIAGEKLELIINLSDPDTGQLVEVSASGGPF
;
A
#
# COMPACT_ATOMS: atom_id res chain seq x y z
N MET A 1 -29.74 -59.27 -38.25
CA MET A 1 -28.81 -58.14 -38.46
C MET A 1 -28.87 -57.24 -37.22
N GLY A 2 -28.04 -57.54 -36.22
CA GLY A 2 -27.99 -56.79 -34.96
C GLY A 2 -27.15 -55.52 -35.13
N LYS A 3 -27.70 -54.37 -34.73
CA LYS A 3 -27.02 -53.07 -34.74
C LYS A 3 -26.17 -52.94 -33.48
N PHE A 4 -24.85 -52.94 -33.65
CA PHE A 4 -23.89 -52.57 -32.60
C PHE A 4 -23.87 -51.04 -32.47
N TRP A 5 -24.22 -50.54 -31.30
CA TRP A 5 -23.99 -49.15 -30.92
C TRP A 5 -22.61 -49.05 -30.27
N VAL A 6 -21.68 -48.35 -30.92
CA VAL A 6 -20.38 -48.00 -30.33
C VAL A 6 -20.58 -46.74 -29.48
N LEU A 7 -20.48 -46.91 -28.16
CA LEU A 7 -20.49 -45.81 -27.20
C LEU A 7 -19.08 -45.18 -27.21
N VAL A 8 -18.96 -43.95 -27.70
CA VAL A 8 -17.72 -43.17 -27.60
C VAL A 8 -17.70 -42.51 -26.21
N LEU A 9 -16.85 -43.02 -25.32
CA LEU A 9 -16.57 -42.41 -24.03
C LEU A 9 -15.59 -41.24 -24.25
N PHE A 10 -16.09 -40.01 -24.21
CA PHE A 10 -15.25 -38.83 -24.10
C PHE A 10 -14.76 -38.72 -22.65
N LEU A 11 -13.51 -39.09 -22.41
CA LEU A 11 -12.82 -38.85 -21.14
C LEU A 11 -12.35 -37.37 -21.16
N SER A 12 -13.16 -36.47 -20.59
CA SER A 12 -12.72 -35.10 -20.36
C SER A 12 -11.76 -35.08 -19.16
N LEU A 13 -10.46 -35.02 -19.43
CA LEU A 13 -9.44 -34.66 -18.45
C LEU A 13 -9.67 -33.19 -18.06
N TRP A 14 -10.36 -32.96 -16.95
CA TRP A 14 -10.34 -31.67 -16.27
C TRP A 14 -8.99 -31.57 -15.57
N PHE A 15 -8.03 -30.91 -16.22
CA PHE A 15 -6.92 -30.30 -15.50
C PHE A 15 -7.53 -29.12 -14.74
N ALA A 16 -7.72 -29.30 -13.43
CA ALA A 16 -7.88 -28.17 -12.54
C ALA A 16 -6.48 -27.54 -12.43
N ASP A 17 -6.25 -26.46 -13.15
CA ASP A 17 -5.13 -25.59 -12.84
C ASP A 17 -5.43 -24.99 -11.46
N ASP A 18 -4.66 -25.40 -10.45
CA ASP A 18 -4.63 -24.69 -9.18
C ASP A 18 -4.11 -23.28 -9.48
N LEU A 19 -5.03 -22.31 -9.57
CA LEU A 19 -4.73 -20.88 -9.61
C LEU A 19 -3.98 -20.53 -8.32
N MET A 20 -2.66 -20.59 -8.38
CA MET A 20 -1.74 -20.20 -7.32
C MET A 20 -1.72 -18.67 -7.18
N ALA A 21 -2.74 -18.10 -6.52
CA ALA A 21 -2.72 -16.70 -6.16
C ALA A 21 -1.57 -16.42 -5.16
N THR A 22 -0.61 -15.57 -5.52
CA THR A 22 0.35 -14.99 -4.56
C THR A 22 -0.32 -13.78 -3.89
N HIS A 23 -0.44 -13.81 -2.56
CA HIS A 23 -1.37 -12.95 -1.81
C HIS A 23 -0.70 -11.65 -1.34
N ASN A 24 0.04 -10.94 -2.21
CA ASN A 24 0.45 -9.57 -1.88
C ASN A 24 -0.80 -8.71 -1.79
N ARG A 25 -1.02 -8.14 -0.60
CA ARG A 25 -2.18 -7.31 -0.29
C ARG A 25 -1.88 -5.84 -0.43
N ALA A 26 -0.67 -5.44 -0.07
CA ALA A 26 -0.27 -4.05 -0.01
C ALA A 26 1.25 -3.95 0.18
N GLY A 27 1.81 -2.77 -0.03
CA GLY A 27 3.22 -2.52 0.22
C GLY A 27 3.71 -1.17 -0.31
N GLU A 28 4.99 -0.93 -0.06
CA GLU A 28 5.73 0.24 -0.52
C GLU A 28 7.24 -0.03 -0.51
N ILE A 29 8.01 0.87 -1.11
CA ILE A 29 9.49 0.87 -1.05
C ILE A 29 9.91 2.20 -0.43
N THR A 30 10.72 2.14 0.63
CA THR A 30 11.33 3.31 1.27
C THR A 30 12.85 3.23 1.15
N VAL A 31 13.51 4.39 1.14
CA VAL A 31 14.94 4.54 0.90
C VAL A 31 15.54 5.48 1.92
N ARG A 32 16.61 5.06 2.58
CA ARG A 32 17.36 5.87 3.55
C ARG A 32 18.82 5.97 3.12
N GLN A 33 19.37 7.19 3.03
CA GLN A 33 20.76 7.36 2.66
C GLN A 33 21.69 7.06 3.84
N THR A 34 22.65 6.15 3.63
CA THR A 34 23.60 5.71 4.68
C THR A 34 25.04 6.07 4.37
N GLY A 35 25.33 6.48 3.13
CA GLY A 35 26.64 6.94 2.68
C GLY A 35 26.54 7.86 1.47
N ASP A 36 27.68 8.27 0.89
CA ASP A 36 27.68 9.28 -0.16
C ASP A 36 26.91 8.89 -1.43
N LEU A 37 27.01 7.60 -1.80
CA LEU A 37 26.31 6.94 -2.90
C LEU A 37 25.62 5.64 -2.44
N THR A 38 25.48 5.47 -1.13
CA THR A 38 24.97 4.24 -0.52
C THR A 38 23.63 4.50 0.16
N VAL A 39 22.67 3.64 -0.13
CA VAL A 39 21.34 3.65 0.50
C VAL A 39 21.07 2.32 1.19
N GLU A 40 20.14 2.35 2.12
CA GLU A 40 19.40 1.21 2.64
C GLU A 40 17.99 1.29 2.07
N VAL A 41 17.57 0.26 1.35
CA VAL A 41 16.21 0.13 0.82
C VAL A 41 15.44 -0.84 1.67
N THR A 42 14.21 -0.46 2.04
CA THR A 42 13.25 -1.34 2.69
C THR A 42 12.05 -1.54 1.79
N VAL A 43 11.85 -2.77 1.33
CA VAL A 43 10.59 -3.19 0.72
C VAL A 43 9.69 -3.71 1.83
N THR A 44 8.56 -3.05 2.06
CA THR A 44 7.56 -3.47 3.04
C THR A 44 6.40 -4.11 2.29
N THR A 45 6.09 -5.37 2.60
CA THR A 45 4.92 -6.05 2.03
C THR A 45 4.00 -6.61 3.10
N TYR A 46 2.70 -6.54 2.81
CA TYR A 46 1.66 -7.17 3.60
C TYR A 46 1.10 -8.34 2.80
N THR A 47 1.25 -9.55 3.34
CA THR A 47 0.77 -10.79 2.70
C THR A 47 -0.31 -11.46 3.54
N LYS A 48 -1.05 -12.41 2.96
CA LYS A 48 -2.05 -13.20 3.70
C LYS A 48 -1.37 -14.33 4.49
N THR A 49 -1.57 -14.41 5.80
CA THR A 49 -0.91 -15.39 6.69
C THR A 49 -1.20 -16.84 6.31
N SER A 50 -2.40 -17.11 5.77
CA SER A 50 -2.82 -18.45 5.36
C SER A 50 -2.21 -18.92 4.03
N SER A 51 -1.39 -18.11 3.36
CA SER A 51 -0.76 -18.47 2.09
C SER A 51 0.71 -18.82 2.28
N THR A 52 1.06 -20.09 2.10
CA THR A 52 2.45 -20.56 2.15
C THR A 52 3.25 -20.21 0.89
N GLN A 53 2.59 -19.93 -0.24
CA GLN A 53 3.26 -19.56 -1.51
C GLN A 53 3.59 -18.07 -1.62
N ALA A 54 2.85 -17.21 -0.93
CA ALA A 54 3.15 -15.78 -0.82
C ALA A 54 4.21 -15.49 0.25
N ASP A 55 4.60 -16.52 1.01
CA ASP A 55 5.62 -16.46 2.04
C ASP A 55 7.01 -16.51 1.40
N ARG A 56 7.40 -15.39 0.81
CA ARG A 56 8.74 -15.25 0.23
C ARG A 56 9.74 -14.99 1.34
N ASP A 57 10.81 -15.77 1.37
CA ASP A 57 11.99 -15.48 2.17
C ASP A 57 12.84 -14.35 1.56
N SER A 58 12.63 -14.06 0.27
CA SER A 58 13.34 -13.04 -0.49
C SER A 58 12.50 -12.48 -1.66
N VAL A 59 12.76 -11.23 -2.02
CA VAL A 59 12.15 -10.55 -3.18
C VAL A 59 13.24 -10.02 -4.10
N GLU A 60 13.03 -10.07 -5.41
CA GLU A 60 13.95 -9.44 -6.35
C GLU A 60 13.71 -7.94 -6.39
N VAL A 61 14.74 -7.17 -6.07
CA VAL A 61 14.77 -5.71 -6.14
C VAL A 61 15.62 -5.31 -7.33
N PHE A 62 15.05 -4.51 -8.22
CA PHE A 62 15.73 -3.87 -9.33
C PHE A 62 16.18 -2.48 -8.89
N TRP A 63 17.48 -2.21 -8.92
CA TRP A 63 18.05 -0.99 -8.32
C TRP A 63 17.94 0.26 -9.21
N GLY A 64 17.54 0.10 -10.46
CA GLY A 64 17.42 1.22 -11.42
C GLY A 64 18.74 1.63 -12.09
N ASP A 65 19.85 0.95 -11.81
CA ASP A 65 21.16 1.14 -12.44
C ASP A 65 21.56 0.00 -13.39
N GLY A 66 20.60 -0.88 -13.71
CA GLY A 66 20.79 -2.07 -14.52
C GLY A 66 21.16 -3.33 -13.72
N SER A 67 21.32 -3.22 -12.40
CA SER A 67 21.49 -4.38 -11.50
C SER A 67 20.20 -4.77 -10.78
N SER A 68 20.12 -6.02 -10.36
CA SER A 68 19.09 -6.55 -9.45
C SER A 68 19.70 -7.48 -8.41
N GLU A 69 19.02 -7.64 -7.28
CA GLU A 69 19.40 -8.54 -6.20
C GLU A 69 18.17 -9.18 -5.55
N TYR A 70 18.29 -10.44 -5.14
CA TYR A 70 17.30 -11.07 -4.23
C TYR A 70 17.58 -10.61 -2.80
N VAL A 71 16.72 -9.74 -2.27
CA VAL A 71 16.81 -9.18 -0.93
C VAL A 71 16.06 -10.07 0.05
N PHE A 72 16.74 -10.52 1.10
CA PHE A 72 16.17 -11.43 2.10
C PHE A 72 15.34 -10.70 3.15
N ARG A 73 14.29 -11.38 3.62
CA ARG A 73 13.45 -10.92 4.72
C ARG A 73 14.25 -10.91 6.02
N ILE A 74 14.12 -9.82 6.79
CA ILE A 74 14.89 -9.64 8.03
C ILE A 74 14.07 -9.92 9.31
N ASN A 75 12.74 -9.90 9.24
CA ASN A 75 11.87 -10.09 10.41
C ASN A 75 11.42 -11.56 10.60
N GLY A 76 12.35 -12.50 10.40
CA GLY A 76 12.11 -13.94 10.59
C GLY A 76 11.12 -14.50 9.58
N GLU A 77 10.07 -15.17 10.07
CA GLU A 77 8.97 -15.70 9.23
C GLU A 77 7.94 -14.61 8.84
N GLY A 78 8.22 -13.34 9.13
CA GLY A 78 7.27 -12.25 9.04
C GLY A 78 6.46 -12.07 10.33
N GLU A 79 5.96 -10.86 10.56
CA GLU A 79 5.18 -10.52 11.74
C GLU A 79 3.69 -10.77 11.47
N PRO A 80 3.04 -11.71 12.17
CA PRO A 80 1.62 -11.93 12.01
C PRO A 80 0.83 -10.75 12.60
N LEU A 81 -0.04 -10.17 11.78
CA LEU A 81 -0.97 -9.13 12.17
C LEU A 81 -2.39 -9.71 12.29
N SER A 82 -3.28 -8.96 12.93
CA SER A 82 -4.71 -9.31 12.98
C SER A 82 -5.30 -9.50 11.58
N ASN A 83 -6.42 -10.22 11.47
CA ASN A 83 -7.20 -10.38 10.24
C ASN A 83 -6.45 -11.08 9.08
N ASN A 84 -5.71 -12.15 9.38
CA ASN A 84 -5.03 -13.01 8.40
C ASN A 84 -4.03 -12.23 7.52
N ARG A 85 -3.25 -11.35 8.16
CA ARG A 85 -2.22 -10.51 7.53
C ARG A 85 -0.85 -10.82 8.11
N LYS A 86 0.18 -10.63 7.32
CA LYS A 86 1.58 -10.82 7.71
C LYS A 86 2.41 -9.70 7.13
N LEU A 87 3.19 -9.03 7.99
CA LEU A 87 4.08 -7.94 7.64
C LEU A 87 5.49 -8.48 7.39
N ASN A 88 6.10 -8.10 6.28
CA ASN A 88 7.42 -8.55 5.86
C ASN A 88 8.29 -7.33 5.57
N TYR A 89 9.53 -7.36 6.05
CA TYR A 89 10.55 -6.38 5.76
C TYR A 89 11.70 -7.04 5.00
N TYR A 90 11.97 -6.57 3.79
CA TYR A 90 13.13 -6.97 3.00
C TYR A 90 14.06 -5.77 2.93
N VAL A 91 15.24 -5.90 3.52
CA VAL A 91 16.17 -4.77 3.69
C VAL A 91 17.53 -5.12 3.11
N ALA A 92 18.03 -4.28 2.22
CA ALA A 92 19.36 -4.39 1.65
C ALA A 92 20.01 -3.02 1.50
N SER A 93 21.34 -3.03 1.51
CA SER A 93 22.13 -1.84 1.18
C SER A 93 22.69 -1.96 -0.23
N HIS A 94 22.62 -0.86 -0.98
CA HIS A 94 23.15 -0.78 -2.34
C HIS A 94 23.99 0.48 -2.52
N THR A 95 25.08 0.37 -3.28
CA THR A 95 25.96 1.50 -3.59
C THR A 95 25.95 1.77 -5.09
N TYR A 96 25.50 2.96 -5.45
CA TYR A 96 25.36 3.39 -6.84
C TYR A 96 26.66 3.88 -7.46
N PRO A 97 26.82 3.77 -8.79
CA PRO A 97 28.05 4.18 -9.49
C PRO A 97 28.21 5.71 -9.58
N GLY A 98 27.16 6.49 -9.31
CA GLY A 98 27.19 7.94 -9.38
C GLY A 98 25.93 8.59 -8.83
N ARG A 99 25.92 9.92 -8.79
CA ARG A 99 24.72 10.68 -8.42
C ARG A 99 23.79 10.77 -9.62
N ALA A 100 22.58 10.28 -9.46
CA ALA A 100 21.49 10.41 -10.41
C ALA A 100 20.15 10.22 -9.67
N THR A 101 19.08 10.25 -10.45
CA THR A 101 17.78 9.75 -10.04
C THR A 101 17.65 8.29 -10.49
N TYR A 102 17.29 7.41 -9.57
CA TYR A 102 17.13 5.99 -9.81
C TYR A 102 15.70 5.55 -9.49
N THR A 103 15.15 4.65 -10.29
CA THR A 103 13.87 3.99 -10.00
C THR A 103 14.16 2.61 -9.45
N ILE A 104 13.94 2.44 -8.16
CA ILE A 104 14.01 1.16 -7.45
C ILE A 104 12.64 0.51 -7.55
N SER A 105 12.58 -0.76 -7.94
CA SER A 105 11.30 -1.45 -8.11
C SER A 105 11.34 -2.90 -7.65
N MET A 106 10.17 -3.42 -7.30
CA MET A 106 9.94 -4.82 -6.97
C MET A 106 8.68 -5.29 -7.69
N MET A 107 8.73 -6.52 -8.20
CA MET A 107 7.60 -7.19 -8.84
C MET A 107 7.39 -8.57 -8.23
N ASP A 108 6.14 -8.91 -7.92
CA ASP A 108 5.71 -10.27 -7.63
C ASP A 108 4.63 -10.69 -8.65
N PRO A 109 4.66 -11.94 -9.16
CA PRO A 109 3.74 -12.39 -10.20
C PRO A 109 2.26 -12.17 -9.96
N ASN A 110 1.79 -12.12 -8.70
CA ASN A 110 0.36 -11.97 -8.42
C ASN A 110 0.02 -11.10 -7.21
N ARG A 111 -1.20 -10.55 -7.26
CA ARG A 111 -1.95 -9.93 -6.17
C ARG A 111 -2.90 -10.93 -5.51
N ASN A 112 -3.51 -10.53 -4.39
CA ASN A 112 -4.61 -11.29 -3.81
C ASN A 112 -5.78 -11.46 -4.80
N GLY A 113 -6.42 -12.63 -4.77
CA GLY A 113 -7.63 -12.92 -5.54
C GLY A 113 -8.87 -12.27 -4.96
N GLY A 114 -9.87 -12.00 -5.81
CA GLY A 114 -11.17 -11.45 -5.40
C GLY A 114 -11.21 -9.94 -5.16
N ILE A 115 -10.22 -9.19 -5.61
CA ILE A 115 -10.24 -7.72 -5.56
C ILE A 115 -11.18 -7.19 -6.64
N ILE A 116 -12.29 -6.58 -6.24
CA ILE A 116 -13.42 -6.32 -7.14
C ILE A 116 -13.20 -5.14 -8.10
N ASN A 117 -12.11 -4.40 -7.92
CA ASN A 117 -11.75 -3.24 -8.74
C ASN A 117 -10.39 -3.36 -9.45
N VAL A 118 -9.75 -4.53 -9.39
CA VAL A 118 -8.49 -4.87 -10.07
C VAL A 118 -8.76 -5.99 -11.07
N ASN A 119 -8.79 -5.67 -12.36
CA ASN A 119 -9.04 -6.62 -13.44
C ASN A 119 -10.12 -7.70 -13.15
N PRO A 120 -11.31 -7.34 -12.65
CA PRO A 120 -12.28 -8.33 -12.18
C PRO A 120 -12.73 -9.26 -13.33
N PRO A 121 -12.87 -10.58 -13.09
CA PRO A 121 -12.76 -11.28 -11.81
C PRO A 121 -11.35 -11.83 -11.48
N ASN A 122 -10.33 -11.53 -12.29
CA ASN A 122 -9.02 -12.21 -12.27
C ASN A 122 -7.93 -11.35 -11.61
N SER A 123 -8.17 -10.83 -10.40
CA SER A 123 -7.18 -9.98 -9.72
C SER A 123 -5.91 -10.75 -9.35
N GLU A 124 -6.03 -12.05 -9.10
CA GLU A 124 -4.93 -12.99 -8.87
C GLU A 124 -4.05 -13.25 -10.10
N GLY A 125 -4.45 -12.82 -11.30
CA GLY A 125 -3.60 -12.90 -12.49
C GLY A 125 -2.83 -11.61 -12.76
N VAL A 126 -2.97 -10.59 -11.90
CA VAL A 126 -2.35 -9.27 -12.07
C VAL A 126 -1.10 -9.21 -11.19
N PRO A 127 0.08 -8.91 -11.76
CA PRO A 127 1.29 -8.70 -10.97
C PRO A 127 1.14 -7.59 -9.93
N PHE A 128 1.80 -7.80 -8.79
CA PHE A 128 1.99 -6.79 -7.76
C PHE A 128 3.31 -6.06 -8.04
N TYR A 129 3.24 -4.76 -8.28
CA TYR A 129 4.40 -3.95 -8.64
C TYR A 129 4.48 -2.72 -7.74
N LEU A 130 5.67 -2.48 -7.19
CA LEU A 130 6.01 -1.30 -6.40
C LEU A 130 7.21 -0.60 -7.01
N GLU A 131 7.22 0.72 -6.95
CA GLU A 131 8.37 1.53 -7.35
C GLU A 131 8.59 2.73 -6.41
N ALA A 132 9.85 3.10 -6.25
CA ALA A 132 10.30 4.33 -5.64
C ALA A 132 11.35 4.99 -6.54
N THR A 133 11.15 6.27 -6.83
CA THR A 133 12.15 7.13 -7.46
C THR A 133 12.94 7.84 -6.38
N TYR A 134 14.25 7.74 -6.42
CA TYR A 134 15.16 8.31 -5.43
C TYR A 134 16.27 9.13 -6.11
N THR A 135 16.52 10.35 -5.64
CA THR A 135 17.57 11.22 -6.19
C THR A 135 18.72 11.42 -5.20
N PHE A 136 19.94 11.10 -5.62
CA PHE A 136 21.12 11.51 -4.87
C PHE A 136 21.37 13.01 -5.01
N LEU A 137 21.07 13.75 -3.95
CA LEU A 137 21.38 15.17 -3.85
C LEU A 137 22.86 15.42 -3.54
N ASN A 138 23.30 16.68 -3.61
CA ASN A 138 24.64 17.06 -3.17
C ASN A 138 24.65 17.30 -1.65
N PRO A 139 25.32 16.47 -0.82
CA PRO A 139 25.25 16.56 0.64
C PRO A 139 25.84 17.86 1.18
N GLN A 140 26.77 18.48 0.45
CA GLN A 140 27.40 19.74 0.88
C GLN A 140 26.43 20.92 0.85
N PHE A 141 25.46 20.92 -0.08
CA PHE A 141 24.57 22.06 -0.30
C PHE A 141 23.11 21.76 0.01
N GLN A 142 22.70 20.51 -0.14
CA GLN A 142 21.29 20.10 -0.07
C GLN A 142 21.02 19.12 1.07
N GLY A 143 22.05 18.59 1.74
CA GLY A 143 21.90 17.53 2.72
C GLY A 143 21.69 16.15 2.09
N TYR A 144 21.49 15.14 2.94
CA TYR A 144 21.11 13.79 2.53
C TYR A 144 19.61 13.73 2.23
N ASN A 145 19.21 12.68 1.52
CA ASN A 145 17.81 12.46 1.14
C ASN A 145 17.34 11.12 1.71
N ASN A 146 16.19 11.13 2.37
CA ASN A 146 15.49 9.96 2.87
C ASN A 146 14.05 10.06 2.38
N THR A 147 13.43 8.93 2.04
CA THR A 147 12.02 8.96 1.65
C THR A 147 11.13 9.03 2.89
N ALA A 148 9.98 9.66 2.74
CA ALA A 148 8.95 9.77 3.76
C ALA A 148 8.54 8.39 4.30
N ILE A 149 8.20 8.38 5.57
CA ILE A 149 7.78 7.19 6.30
C ILE A 149 6.28 7.26 6.54
N LEU A 150 5.57 6.18 6.21
CA LEU A 150 4.13 6.05 6.45
C LEU A 150 3.90 5.21 7.71
N LEU A 151 3.36 5.83 8.76
CA LEU A 151 3.17 5.15 10.05
C LEU A 151 1.90 4.30 10.09
N GLN A 152 0.90 4.60 9.25
CA GLN A 152 -0.35 3.86 9.23
C GLN A 152 -0.31 2.69 8.22
N PRO A 153 -0.69 1.47 8.64
CA PRO A 153 -0.69 0.30 7.75
C PRO A 153 -1.64 0.44 6.54
N PRO A 154 -1.30 -0.12 5.37
CA PRO A 154 -2.06 -0.01 4.12
C PRO A 154 -3.15 -1.07 3.99
N ILE A 155 -3.69 -1.57 5.10
CA ILE A 155 -4.82 -2.49 5.07
C ILE A 155 -5.83 -2.06 6.11
N ASP A 156 -6.98 -1.62 5.64
CA ASP A 156 -8.01 -1.00 6.46
C ASP A 156 -9.40 -1.58 6.19
N PHE A 157 -10.35 -1.21 7.03
CA PHE A 157 -11.73 -1.68 7.00
C PHE A 157 -12.68 -0.51 6.81
N ALA A 158 -13.66 -0.70 5.93
CA ALA A 158 -14.74 0.25 5.70
C ALA A 158 -16.09 -0.47 5.79
N CYS A 159 -17.16 0.29 5.95
CA CYS A 159 -18.51 -0.22 6.02
C CYS A 159 -19.35 0.34 4.89
N VAL A 160 -20.20 -0.49 4.28
CA VAL A 160 -21.16 -0.04 3.27
C VAL A 160 -22.03 1.07 3.84
N GLY A 161 -22.17 2.18 3.11
CA GLY A 161 -23.00 3.32 3.50
C GLY A 161 -22.43 4.21 4.60
N LYS A 162 -21.18 3.98 5.04
CA LYS A 162 -20.55 4.71 6.15
C LYS A 162 -19.30 5.42 5.68
N ARG A 163 -19.06 6.61 6.22
CA ARG A 163 -17.87 7.39 5.93
C ARG A 163 -16.62 6.67 6.43
N TYR A 164 -15.65 6.50 5.55
CA TYR A 164 -14.33 5.96 5.82
C TYR A 164 -13.28 7.07 5.69
N ILE A 165 -12.30 7.07 6.61
CA ILE A 165 -11.17 7.99 6.62
C ILE A 165 -9.91 7.16 6.86
N HIS A 166 -8.86 7.45 6.10
CA HIS A 166 -7.53 6.94 6.36
C HIS A 166 -6.50 8.03 6.11
N ASN A 167 -5.61 8.24 7.06
CA ASN A 167 -4.43 9.07 6.87
C ASN A 167 -3.19 8.18 7.02
N PRO A 168 -2.25 8.19 6.04
CA PRO A 168 -1.05 7.35 6.11
C PRO A 168 -0.09 7.75 7.24
N SER A 169 -0.34 8.87 7.92
CA SER A 169 0.50 9.47 8.95
C SER A 169 1.94 9.62 8.45
N ALA A 170 2.03 10.23 7.26
CA ALA A 170 3.28 10.42 6.53
C ALA A 170 4.11 11.52 7.18
N TYR A 171 5.41 11.31 7.28
CA TYR A 171 6.35 12.34 7.67
C TYR A 171 7.69 12.15 6.97
N ASP A 172 8.44 13.23 6.82
CA ASP A 172 9.79 13.22 6.26
C ASP A 172 10.81 13.67 7.31
N GLU A 173 11.91 12.94 7.45
CA GLU A 173 12.92 13.21 8.48
C GLU A 173 13.89 14.34 8.09
N ASP A 174 13.94 14.71 6.81
CA ASP A 174 14.81 15.76 6.29
C ASP A 174 14.13 17.14 6.20
N GLY A 175 12.83 17.21 6.48
CA GLY A 175 12.02 18.44 6.43
C GLY A 175 11.54 18.79 5.02
N ASP A 176 11.38 17.80 4.15
CA ASP A 176 10.83 17.98 2.81
C ASP A 176 9.30 18.06 2.82
N SER A 177 8.78 18.89 1.91
CA SER A 177 7.34 18.99 1.74
C SER A 177 6.79 17.79 0.98
N LEU A 178 5.70 17.23 1.49
CA LEU A 178 5.04 16.06 0.92
C LEU A 178 3.84 16.47 0.07
N ALA A 179 3.58 15.71 -1.00
CA ALA A 179 2.35 15.78 -1.76
C ALA A 179 1.83 14.39 -2.12
N PHE A 180 0.50 14.26 -2.19
CA PHE A 180 -0.18 12.98 -2.41
C PHE A 180 -1.05 13.03 -3.68
N GLU A 181 -1.04 11.95 -4.45
CA GLU A 181 -1.83 11.84 -5.67
C GLU A 181 -2.35 10.42 -5.87
N PHE A 182 -3.66 10.26 -6.12
CA PHE A 182 -4.20 8.96 -6.50
C PHE A 182 -3.66 8.54 -7.86
N ILE A 183 -3.24 7.28 -7.96
CA ILE A 183 -2.84 6.66 -9.20
C ILE A 183 -3.62 5.37 -9.43
N VAL A 184 -3.58 4.88 -10.66
CA VAL A 184 -3.96 3.49 -10.92
C VAL A 184 -2.81 2.62 -10.41
N PRO A 185 -3.08 1.54 -9.65
CA PRO A 185 -2.04 0.60 -9.25
C PRO A 185 -1.25 0.10 -10.47
N LEU A 186 0.02 -0.20 -10.27
CA LEU A 186 0.89 -0.70 -11.34
C LEU A 186 0.92 -2.22 -11.36
N GLN A 187 1.17 -2.77 -12.55
CA GLN A 187 1.47 -4.19 -12.77
C GLN A 187 2.89 -4.39 -13.33
N ASP A 188 3.51 -3.33 -13.86
CA ASP A 188 4.89 -3.30 -14.35
C ASP A 188 5.35 -1.83 -14.44
N SER A 189 6.63 -1.63 -14.73
CA SER A 189 7.23 -0.32 -15.00
C SER A 189 6.42 0.42 -16.07
N GLY A 190 5.75 1.50 -15.66
CA GLY A 190 4.93 2.34 -16.53
C GLY A 190 3.65 1.68 -17.06
N LEU A 191 3.26 0.51 -16.54
CA LEU A 191 2.03 -0.19 -16.93
C LEU A 191 1.04 -0.24 -15.77
N ASN A 192 -0.10 0.42 -15.99
CA ASN A 192 -1.26 0.38 -15.09
C ASN A 192 -1.92 -1.00 -15.11
N VAL A 193 -2.50 -1.39 -13.97
CA VAL A 193 -3.40 -2.54 -13.86
C VAL A 193 -4.53 -2.44 -14.90
N PRO A 194 -4.81 -3.53 -15.64
CA PRO A 194 -5.82 -3.51 -16.69
C PRO A 194 -7.23 -3.51 -16.10
N ASN A 195 -8.17 -2.85 -16.78
CA ASN A 195 -9.58 -2.76 -16.38
C ASN A 195 -9.79 -2.29 -14.92
N TYR A 196 -8.84 -1.51 -14.38
CA TYR A 196 -8.97 -0.92 -13.07
C TYR A 196 -10.14 0.07 -13.04
N ARG A 197 -10.89 0.04 -11.94
CA ARG A 197 -11.91 1.05 -11.64
C ARG A 197 -11.58 1.66 -10.29
N PHE A 198 -11.63 2.98 -10.18
CA PHE A 198 -11.56 3.60 -8.85
C PHE A 198 -12.75 3.11 -8.01
N PRO A 199 -12.62 3.02 -6.67
CA PRO A 199 -13.68 2.45 -5.82
C PRO A 199 -15.07 3.06 -6.06
N GLN A 200 -15.13 4.37 -6.29
CA GLN A 200 -16.36 5.11 -6.63
C GLN A 200 -17.01 4.75 -7.98
N GLN A 201 -16.32 4.02 -8.85
CA GLN A 201 -16.76 3.61 -10.18
C GLN A 201 -17.19 2.13 -10.23
N VAL A 202 -17.01 1.38 -9.14
CA VAL A 202 -17.31 -0.05 -9.10
C VAL A 202 -18.81 -0.29 -9.13
N GLU A 203 -19.54 0.38 -8.23
CA GLU A 203 -20.99 0.38 -8.13
C GLU A 203 -21.46 1.82 -7.86
N PRO A 204 -22.24 2.46 -8.76
CA PRO A 204 -22.73 3.81 -8.52
C PRO A 204 -23.73 3.83 -7.36
N GLY A 205 -23.77 4.93 -6.61
CA GLY A 205 -24.72 5.10 -5.52
C GLY A 205 -24.64 6.49 -4.91
N PRO A 206 -25.58 6.82 -3.99
CA PRO A 206 -25.62 8.12 -3.34
C PRO A 206 -24.30 8.36 -2.59
N ASP A 207 -23.72 9.53 -2.81
CA ASP A 207 -22.49 9.99 -2.15
C ASP A 207 -21.32 9.00 -2.25
N ASN A 208 -21.27 8.18 -3.30
CA ASN A 208 -20.12 7.32 -3.58
C ASN A 208 -18.96 8.16 -4.14
N ILE A 209 -18.28 8.89 -3.26
CA ILE A 209 -17.19 9.80 -3.59
C ILE A 209 -15.99 9.44 -2.73
N MET A 210 -14.84 9.22 -3.37
CA MET A 210 -13.54 9.05 -2.75
C MET A 210 -12.61 10.21 -3.14
N THR A 211 -11.95 10.81 -2.15
CA THR A 211 -11.02 11.92 -2.32
C THR A 211 -9.74 11.66 -1.55
N LEU A 212 -8.64 12.26 -2.01
CA LEU A 212 -7.35 12.30 -1.33
C LEU A 212 -6.94 13.76 -1.19
N ASP A 213 -6.69 14.21 0.04
CA ASP A 213 -6.12 15.53 0.28
C ASP A 213 -4.65 15.53 -0.19
N PRO A 214 -4.27 16.38 -1.16
CA PRO A 214 -2.93 16.37 -1.74
C PRO A 214 -1.85 16.90 -0.80
N ILE A 215 -2.21 17.52 0.33
CA ILE A 215 -1.29 18.09 1.31
C ILE A 215 -1.27 17.23 2.58
N LYS A 216 -2.45 16.86 3.10
CA LYS A 216 -2.56 16.10 4.36
C LYS A 216 -2.44 14.58 4.18
N GLY A 217 -2.70 14.08 2.98
CA GLY A 217 -2.78 12.64 2.71
C GLY A 217 -4.08 11.98 3.19
N ASP A 218 -5.09 12.76 3.59
CA ASP A 218 -6.39 12.26 4.05
C ASP A 218 -7.15 11.60 2.89
N ILE A 219 -7.30 10.29 2.95
CA ILE A 219 -8.18 9.51 2.09
C ILE A 219 -9.56 9.48 2.73
N VAL A 220 -10.56 10.01 2.05
CA VAL A 220 -11.95 10.02 2.51
C VAL A 220 -12.80 9.30 1.49
N TRP A 221 -13.57 8.31 1.92
CA TRP A 221 -14.62 7.69 1.11
C TRP A 221 -15.96 7.89 1.81
N ILE A 222 -16.82 8.73 1.22
CA ILE A 222 -18.03 9.22 1.88
C ILE A 222 -19.04 8.08 2.11
N SER A 223 -19.29 7.26 1.10
CA SER A 223 -20.23 6.14 1.20
C SER A 223 -19.84 5.02 0.24
N PRO A 224 -19.10 4.00 0.70
CA PRO A 224 -18.88 2.76 -0.05
C PRO A 224 -20.21 2.06 -0.36
N GLN A 225 -20.39 1.57 -1.59
CA GLN A 225 -21.70 1.05 -2.03
C GLN A 225 -21.78 -0.49 -2.09
N LEU A 226 -20.64 -1.16 -2.26
CA LEU A 226 -20.58 -2.60 -2.45
C LEU A 226 -19.53 -3.20 -1.51
N ALA A 227 -19.93 -4.22 -0.76
CA ALA A 227 -19.01 -4.99 0.08
C ALA A 227 -18.05 -5.83 -0.77
N GLY A 228 -16.80 -5.94 -0.32
CA GLY A 228 -15.73 -6.64 -1.04
C GLY A 228 -14.35 -6.07 -0.75
N GLU A 229 -13.33 -6.69 -1.34
CA GLU A 229 -11.95 -6.19 -1.26
C GLU A 229 -11.66 -5.22 -2.39
N TYR A 230 -11.20 -4.02 -2.04
CA TYR A 230 -10.79 -2.98 -2.96
C TYR A 230 -9.29 -2.73 -2.84
N ASN A 231 -8.66 -2.35 -3.96
CA ASN A 231 -7.30 -1.86 -4.01
C ASN A 231 -7.29 -0.39 -4.43
N ILE A 232 -6.50 0.41 -3.74
CA ILE A 232 -6.16 1.77 -4.14
C ILE A 232 -4.65 1.92 -4.15
N ALA A 233 -4.15 2.85 -4.94
CA ALA A 233 -2.75 3.24 -4.90
C ALA A 233 -2.64 4.75 -4.95
N PHE A 234 -1.63 5.28 -4.28
CA PHE A 234 -1.29 6.69 -4.36
C PHE A 234 0.22 6.86 -4.38
N LEU A 235 0.65 7.97 -4.99
CA LEU A 235 2.04 8.39 -5.03
C LEU A 235 2.27 9.36 -3.87
N VAL A 236 3.31 9.10 -3.07
CA VAL A 236 3.87 10.06 -2.12
C VAL A 236 5.03 10.75 -2.83
N LYS A 237 5.01 12.08 -2.90
CA LYS A 237 6.01 12.91 -3.59
C LYS A 237 6.71 13.80 -2.60
N GLU A 238 8.01 13.94 -2.76
CA GLU A 238 8.86 14.71 -1.86
C GLU A 238 9.51 15.85 -2.58
N TYR A 239 9.39 17.04 -2.01
CA TYR A 239 9.89 18.27 -2.61
C TYR A 239 10.83 18.99 -1.66
N ARG A 240 12.09 19.15 -2.08
CA ARG A 240 13.07 19.99 -1.41
C ARG A 240 13.18 21.33 -2.12
N GLY A 241 12.80 22.40 -1.42
CA GLY A 241 12.81 23.75 -2.01
C GLY A 241 11.94 23.87 -3.27
N GLY A 242 10.84 23.11 -3.35
CA GLY A 242 9.91 23.09 -4.49
C GLY A 242 10.33 22.23 -5.68
N VAL A 243 11.44 21.49 -5.59
CA VAL A 243 11.89 20.54 -6.63
C VAL A 243 11.57 19.12 -6.19
N LEU A 244 10.93 18.33 -7.06
CA LEU A 244 10.67 16.91 -6.81
C LEU A 244 12.00 16.15 -6.75
N ILE A 245 12.26 15.49 -5.63
CA ILE A 245 13.52 14.78 -5.36
C ILE A 245 13.31 13.28 -5.24
N SER A 246 12.17 12.84 -4.74
CA SER A 246 11.84 11.44 -4.56
C SER A 246 10.33 11.23 -4.60
N SER A 247 9.91 10.02 -4.91
CA SER A 247 8.51 9.63 -4.85
C SER A 247 8.36 8.13 -4.80
N PHE A 248 7.37 7.61 -4.07
CA PHE A 248 7.11 6.16 -4.04
C PHE A 248 5.63 5.83 -4.06
N VAL A 249 5.33 4.64 -4.59
CA VAL A 249 3.97 4.11 -4.65
C VAL A 249 3.63 3.43 -3.33
N ARG A 250 2.51 3.86 -2.74
CA ARG A 250 1.81 3.13 -1.69
C ARG A 250 0.64 2.37 -2.31
N ASP A 251 0.73 1.05 -2.32
CA ASP A 251 -0.35 0.16 -2.75
C ASP A 251 -1.09 -0.37 -1.50
N MET A 252 -2.41 -0.19 -1.44
CA MET A 252 -3.23 -0.38 -0.25
C MET A 252 -4.53 -1.12 -0.54
N GLN A 253 -4.99 -1.91 0.44
CA GLN A 253 -6.28 -2.58 0.40
C GLN A 253 -7.28 -2.04 1.43
N ILE A 254 -8.54 -1.99 1.02
CA ILE A 254 -9.69 -1.64 1.87
C ILE A 254 -10.68 -2.81 1.80
N LEU A 255 -10.97 -3.45 2.93
CA LEU A 255 -12.05 -4.44 3.02
C LEU A 255 -13.35 -3.73 3.42
N VAL A 256 -14.30 -3.67 2.48
CA VAL A 256 -15.64 -3.12 2.74
C VAL A 256 -16.56 -4.23 3.23
N LEU A 257 -17.12 -4.06 4.42
CA LEU A 257 -18.03 -5.01 5.06
C LEU A 257 -19.46 -4.45 5.14
N VAL A 258 -20.43 -5.34 5.27
CA VAL A 258 -21.78 -4.96 5.74
C VAL A 258 -21.70 -4.93 7.26
N CYS A 259 -21.74 -3.73 7.82
CA CYS A 259 -21.62 -3.50 9.26
C CYS A 259 -22.94 -3.02 9.83
N ASP A 260 -23.25 -3.50 11.04
CA ASP A 260 -24.26 -2.90 11.92
C ASP A 260 -23.55 -2.10 13.02
N ASN A 261 -22.53 -1.33 12.62
CA ASN A 261 -21.73 -0.48 13.48
C ASN A 261 -21.45 0.86 12.76
N SER A 262 -21.40 1.94 13.52
CA SER A 262 -21.04 3.27 13.07
C SER A 262 -19.63 3.61 13.54
N PRO A 263 -18.85 4.37 12.75
CA PRO A 263 -17.54 4.80 13.20
C PRO A 263 -17.67 5.76 14.40
N PRO A 264 -16.73 5.73 15.36
CA PRO A 264 -16.70 6.72 16.44
C PRO A 264 -16.41 8.11 15.90
N GLU A 265 -16.87 9.13 16.63
CA GLU A 265 -16.61 10.54 16.35
C GLU A 265 -15.48 11.04 17.24
N ILE A 266 -14.53 11.75 16.63
CA ILE A 266 -13.36 12.33 17.30
C ILE A 266 -13.40 13.84 17.07
N GLU A 267 -13.33 14.60 18.16
CA GLU A 267 -13.16 16.06 18.13
C GLU A 267 -11.83 16.40 18.82
N ALA A 268 -10.90 16.98 18.06
CA ALA A 268 -9.59 17.41 18.52
C ALA A 268 -9.19 18.71 17.80
N ILE A 269 -8.21 19.41 18.35
CA ILE A 269 -7.64 20.59 17.68
C ILE A 269 -6.81 20.16 16.47
N GLU A 270 -7.02 20.82 15.33
CA GLU A 270 -6.38 20.43 14.06
C GLU A 270 -4.92 20.85 13.94
N GLU A 271 -4.54 21.98 14.53
CA GLU A 271 -3.20 22.55 14.39
C GLU A 271 -2.76 23.20 15.70
N VAL A 272 -1.50 22.93 16.08
CA VAL A 272 -0.85 23.55 17.24
C VAL A 272 0.56 23.96 16.84
N CYS A 273 0.89 25.24 17.02
CA CYS A 273 2.26 25.71 16.88
C CYS A 273 2.97 25.65 18.24
N LEU A 274 4.08 24.93 18.33
CA LEU A 274 4.88 24.80 19.55
C LEU A 274 6.36 25.05 19.26
N ILE A 275 7.10 25.46 20.28
CA ILE A 275 8.56 25.55 20.20
C ILE A 275 9.15 24.17 20.52
N ALA A 276 10.19 23.77 19.78
CA ALA A 276 10.90 22.54 20.03
C ALA A 276 11.33 22.42 21.51
N GLY A 277 10.90 21.34 22.15
CA GLY A 277 11.12 21.08 23.59
C GLY A 277 9.95 21.45 24.51
N GLU A 278 8.90 22.10 24.00
CA GLU A 278 7.68 22.33 24.77
C GLU A 278 6.82 21.06 24.90
N LYS A 279 6.13 20.93 26.03
CA LYS A 279 5.19 19.82 26.25
C LYS A 279 3.85 20.14 25.60
N LEU A 280 3.39 19.27 24.71
CA LEU A 280 2.03 19.30 24.17
C LEU A 280 1.08 18.48 25.05
N GLU A 281 -0.01 19.10 25.51
CA GLU A 281 -1.14 18.42 26.14
C GLU A 281 -2.40 18.67 25.29
N LEU A 282 -3.02 17.60 24.80
CA LEU A 282 -4.22 17.65 23.95
C LEU A 282 -5.42 17.08 24.71
N ILE A 283 -6.55 17.77 24.63
CA ILE A 283 -7.85 17.23 25.03
C ILE A 283 -8.50 16.69 23.77
N ILE A 284 -8.78 15.38 23.75
CA ILE A 284 -9.47 14.69 22.65
C ILE A 284 -10.82 14.25 23.18
N ASN A 285 -11.89 14.74 22.57
CA ASN A 285 -13.25 14.30 22.86
C ASN A 285 -13.62 13.16 21.92
N LEU A 286 -14.19 12.09 22.49
CA LEU A 286 -14.55 10.87 21.76
C LEU A 286 -15.98 10.49 22.10
N SER A 287 -16.76 10.13 21.09
CA SER A 287 -18.10 9.56 21.27
C SER A 287 -18.33 8.43 20.29
N ASP A 288 -18.99 7.37 20.75
CA ASP A 288 -19.44 6.26 19.90
C ASP A 288 -20.97 6.30 19.81
N PRO A 289 -21.55 6.39 18.60
CA PRO A 289 -23.00 6.35 18.42
C PRO A 289 -23.64 5.02 18.89
N ASP A 290 -22.88 3.94 18.93
CA ASP A 290 -23.36 2.59 19.24
C ASP A 290 -23.18 2.25 20.72
N THR A 291 -24.30 2.24 21.45
CA THR A 291 -24.32 2.02 22.91
C THR A 291 -23.67 0.71 23.34
N GLY A 292 -22.75 0.79 24.30
CA GLY A 292 -22.13 -0.36 24.95
C GLY A 292 -20.84 -0.86 24.28
N GLN A 293 -20.40 -0.22 23.20
CA GLN A 293 -19.10 -0.49 22.59
C GLN A 293 -17.95 0.20 23.34
N LEU A 294 -16.75 -0.34 23.20
CA LEU A 294 -15.52 0.25 23.71
C LEU A 294 -14.71 0.78 22.52
N VAL A 295 -14.18 1.99 22.68
CA VAL A 295 -13.32 2.64 21.68
C VAL A 295 -11.87 2.47 22.10
N GLU A 296 -11.04 1.97 21.19
CA GLU A 296 -9.58 2.01 21.33
C GLU A 296 -9.03 3.24 20.62
N VAL A 297 -8.09 3.92 21.26
CA VAL A 297 -7.52 5.18 20.79
C VAL A 297 -6.01 5.05 20.79
N SER A 298 -5.40 5.39 19.66
CA SER A 298 -3.95 5.50 19.52
C SER A 298 -3.63 6.78 18.74
N ALA A 299 -2.40 7.24 18.88
CA ALA A 299 -1.88 8.39 18.14
C ALA A 299 -0.50 8.05 17.60
N SER A 300 -0.25 8.48 16.36
CA SER A 300 1.03 8.39 15.67
C SER A 300 1.38 9.76 15.08
N GLY A 301 2.67 9.99 14.84
CA GLY A 301 3.15 11.23 14.26
C GLY A 301 4.68 11.27 14.23
N GLY A 302 5.22 12.02 13.27
CA GLY A 302 6.64 12.32 13.16
C GLY A 302 6.84 13.81 12.93
N PRO A 303 8.10 14.30 12.99
CA PRO A 303 8.41 15.68 12.65
C PRO A 303 8.04 15.96 11.18
N PHE A 304 7.44 17.12 10.94
CA PHE A 304 7.10 17.65 9.63
C PHE A 304 7.67 19.07 9.49
#